data_AF-A0AAV0ZGF9-F1
#
_entry.id   AF-A0AAV0ZGF9-F1
#
_cell.length_a   1.000
_cell.length_b   1.000
_cell.length_c   1.000
_cell.angle_alpha   90.00
_cell.angle_beta   90.00
_cell.angle_gamma   90.00
#
_symmetry.space_group_name_H-M   'P 1'
#
loop_
_entity.id
_entity.type
_entity.pdbx_description
1 polymer ?
#
loop_
_entity_poly.entity_id
_entity_poly.type
_entity_poly.pdbx_seq_one_letter_code
_entity_poly.pdbx_strand_id
1 'polypeptide(L)'
;MDELNTIFIKFSILLIVIVSLETNVTSVKVIIINDIQPNPSPTGSIPLYLHCKSKDNDLGFHTLGIFGQSYQFSFNPSFPVIKTTLFFCSFAWPESSLHHYLDIYDYDRDSCTECIWKINKNGGSMFGVFHPWKSIGLMDRNSTSMV
;
A
#
# COMPACT_ATOMS: atom_id res chain seq x y z
N MET A 1 -21.52 -18.95 43.77
CA MET A 1 -20.18 -18.90 43.13
C MET A 1 -20.17 -19.68 41.81
N ASP A 2 -20.93 -20.78 41.72
CA ASP A 2 -20.95 -21.66 40.53
C ASP A 2 -21.70 -21.10 39.30
N GLU A 3 -22.85 -20.44 39.49
CA GLU A 3 -23.59 -19.85 38.36
C GLU A 3 -22.82 -18.71 37.68
N LEU A 4 -22.17 -17.86 38.45
CA LEU A 4 -21.39 -16.73 37.94
C LEU A 4 -20.17 -17.23 37.13
N ASN A 5 -19.45 -18.23 37.64
CA ASN A 5 -18.34 -18.86 36.91
C ASN A 5 -18.81 -19.54 35.61
N THR A 6 -19.98 -20.18 35.64
CA THR A 6 -20.57 -20.80 34.45
C THR A 6 -20.96 -19.76 33.40
N ILE A 7 -21.48 -18.60 33.82
CA ILE A 7 -21.79 -17.47 32.94
C ILE A 7 -20.52 -16.91 32.30
N PHE A 8 -19.46 -16.67 33.09
CA PHE A 8 -18.18 -16.21 32.56
C PHE A 8 -17.57 -17.18 31.54
N ILE A 9 -17.59 -18.48 31.83
CA ILE A 9 -17.09 -19.50 30.91
C ILE A 9 -17.90 -19.49 29.60
N LYS A 10 -19.23 -19.36 29.66
CA LYS A 10 -20.08 -19.27 28.46
C LYS A 10 -19.77 -18.03 27.63
N PHE A 11 -19.57 -16.86 28.27
CA PHE A 11 -19.16 -15.65 27.56
C PHE A 11 -17.76 -15.77 26.94
N SER A 12 -16.80 -16.39 27.65
CA SER A 12 -15.47 -16.66 27.11
C SER A 12 -15.49 -17.63 25.92
N ILE A 13 -16.27 -18.71 26.00
CA ILE A 13 -16.43 -19.66 24.89
C ILE A 13 -17.11 -18.96 23.71
N LEU A 14 -18.17 -18.19 23.95
CA LEU A 14 -18.86 -17.43 22.90
C LEU A 14 -17.90 -16.44 22.20
N LEU A 15 -17.06 -15.74 22.97
CA LEU A 15 -16.03 -14.84 22.43
C LEU A 15 -14.99 -15.59 21.59
N ILE A 16 -14.50 -16.73 22.07
CA ILE A 16 -13.53 -17.58 21.33
C ILE A 16 -14.15 -18.11 20.03
N VAL A 17 -15.42 -18.55 20.09
CA VAL A 17 -16.17 -19.03 18.92
C VAL A 17 -16.35 -17.89 17.91
N ILE A 18 -16.75 -16.68 18.33
CA ILE A 18 -16.84 -15.50 17.45
C ILE A 18 -15.49 -15.17 16.80
N VAL A 19 -14.40 -15.15 17.58
CA VAL A 19 -13.03 -14.90 17.06
C VAL A 19 -12.59 -16.00 16.08
N SER A 20 -12.98 -17.25 16.33
CA SER A 20 -12.64 -18.41 15.49
C SER A 20 -13.47 -18.49 14.21
N LEU A 21 -14.67 -17.88 14.19
CA LEU A 21 -15.58 -17.89 13.03
C LEU A 21 -15.19 -16.89 11.92
N GLU A 22 -14.17 -16.04 12.11
CA GLU A 22 -13.85 -14.94 11.20
C GLU A 22 -12.45 -15.01 10.53
N THR A 23 -11.85 -16.18 10.29
CA THR A 23 -10.49 -16.23 9.70
C THR A 23 -10.43 -16.45 8.19
N ASN A 24 -11.33 -15.82 7.42
CA ASN A 24 -11.15 -15.70 5.96
C ASN A 24 -10.37 -14.41 5.63
N VAL A 25 -9.21 -14.23 6.25
CA VAL A 25 -8.33 -13.10 5.96
C VAL A 25 -7.74 -13.31 4.58
N THR A 26 -8.30 -12.63 3.58
CA THR A 26 -7.79 -12.69 2.21
C THR A 26 -6.57 -11.78 2.13
N SER A 27 -5.40 -12.35 1.83
CA SER A 27 -4.17 -11.58 1.65
C SER A 27 -4.29 -10.69 0.42
N VAL A 28 -3.90 -9.41 0.57
CA VAL A 28 -3.81 -8.45 -0.53
C VAL A 28 -2.38 -8.38 -1.00
N LYS A 29 -2.17 -8.42 -2.31
CA LYS A 29 -0.90 -8.17 -2.98
C LYS A 29 -0.97 -6.85 -3.72
N VAL A 30 0.02 -6.01 -3.53
CA VAL A 30 0.23 -4.79 -4.32
C VAL A 30 1.38 -5.05 -5.29
N ILE A 31 1.20 -4.64 -6.54
CA ILE A 31 2.25 -4.66 -7.57
C ILE A 31 2.37 -3.26 -8.14
N ILE A 32 3.56 -2.68 -8.08
CA ILE A 32 3.89 -1.35 -8.61
C ILE A 32 4.82 -1.55 -9.79
N ILE A 33 4.44 -1.06 -10.97
CA ILE A 33 5.16 -1.22 -12.23
C ILE A 33 5.65 0.16 -12.69
N ASN A 34 6.92 0.25 -13.07
CA ASN A 34 7.46 1.42 -13.75
C ASN A 34 6.89 1.52 -15.16
N ASP A 35 6.03 2.49 -15.40
CA ASP A 35 5.41 2.81 -16.69
C ASP A 35 5.87 4.19 -17.22
N ILE A 36 7.00 4.69 -16.72
CA ILE A 36 7.61 5.90 -17.28
C ILE A 36 8.16 5.55 -18.66
N GLN A 37 7.47 6.07 -19.69
CA GLN A 37 7.86 5.86 -21.08
C GLN A 37 9.34 6.21 -21.29
N PRO A 38 10.10 5.33 -21.96
CA PRO A 38 11.43 5.67 -22.44
C PRO A 38 11.34 6.90 -23.33
N ASN A 39 11.90 8.02 -22.86
CA ASN A 39 12.34 9.05 -23.78
C ASN A 39 13.61 8.56 -24.47
N PRO A 40 14.07 9.19 -25.57
CA PRO A 40 15.41 8.96 -26.12
C PRO A 40 16.47 9.42 -25.10
N SER A 41 16.58 8.65 -24.02
CA SER A 41 17.55 8.71 -22.95
C SER A 41 18.71 7.81 -23.35
N PRO A 42 19.97 8.17 -23.04
CA PRO A 42 21.13 7.34 -23.36
C PRO A 42 21.07 5.91 -22.81
N THR A 43 20.25 5.65 -21.78
CA THR A 43 20.01 4.32 -21.19
C THR A 43 18.75 3.62 -21.70
N GLY A 44 17.89 4.29 -22.48
CA GLY A 44 16.63 3.74 -22.97
C GLY A 44 15.57 3.45 -21.89
N SER A 45 15.77 3.90 -20.65
CA SER A 45 14.78 3.78 -19.56
C SER A 45 15.01 4.85 -18.50
N ILE A 46 13.93 5.28 -17.86
CA ILE A 46 13.96 6.23 -16.74
C ILE A 46 13.70 5.44 -15.47
N PRO A 47 14.64 5.43 -14.50
CA PRO A 47 14.44 4.71 -13.25
C PRO A 47 13.36 5.42 -12.42
N LEU A 48 12.49 4.61 -11.79
CA LEU A 48 11.50 5.04 -10.83
C LEU A 48 11.96 4.61 -9.43
N TYR A 49 12.13 5.59 -8.54
CA TYR A 49 12.41 5.39 -7.12
C TYR A 49 11.09 5.44 -6.35
N LEU A 50 10.91 4.51 -5.41
CA LEU A 50 9.73 4.50 -4.55
C LEU A 50 10.07 4.19 -3.09
N HIS A 51 9.28 4.73 -2.18
CA HIS A 51 9.29 4.37 -0.76
C HIS A 51 7.85 4.24 -0.30
N CYS A 52 7.49 3.05 0.17
CA CYS A 52 6.13 2.74 0.60
C CYS A 52 6.09 2.46 2.09
N LYS A 53 5.02 2.91 2.75
CA LYS A 53 4.75 2.56 4.15
C LYS A 53 3.26 2.61 4.46
N SER A 54 2.88 1.94 5.54
CA SER A 54 1.62 2.16 6.25
C SER A 54 1.88 2.88 7.57
N LYS A 55 0.84 3.02 8.40
CA LYS A 55 0.99 3.52 9.76
C LYS A 55 1.97 2.68 10.60
N ASP A 56 1.92 1.37 10.44
CA ASP A 56 2.59 0.41 11.34
C ASP A 56 3.79 -0.30 10.69
N ASN A 57 3.94 -0.20 9.36
CA ASN A 57 4.96 -0.95 8.62
C ASN A 57 5.64 -0.10 7.55
N ASP A 58 6.96 0.05 7.64
CA ASP A 58 7.78 0.71 6.63
C ASP A 58 8.40 -0.34 5.71
N LEU A 59 8.10 -0.26 4.41
CA LEU A 59 8.60 -1.20 3.40
C LEU A 59 9.94 -0.78 2.78
N GLY A 60 10.42 0.41 3.12
CA GLY A 60 11.70 0.95 2.68
C GLY A 60 11.72 1.45 1.23
N PHE A 61 12.91 1.86 0.80
CA PHE A 61 13.19 2.37 -0.54
C PHE A 61 13.47 1.24 -1.53
N HIS A 62 12.91 1.36 -2.73
CA HIS A 62 13.12 0.45 -3.86
C HIS A 62 13.39 1.24 -5.14
N THR A 63 14.12 0.63 -6.07
CA THR A 63 14.43 1.21 -7.39
C THR A 63 13.95 0.28 -8.50
N LEU A 64 13.14 0.81 -9.41
CA LEU A 64 12.69 0.17 -10.63
C LEU A 64 13.43 0.82 -11.81
N GLY A 65 14.58 0.26 -12.15
CA GLY A 65 15.55 0.85 -13.08
C GLY A 65 15.13 0.87 -14.55
N ILE A 66 14.25 -0.04 -14.97
CA ILE A 66 13.84 -0.16 -16.39
C ILE A 66 12.32 -0.12 -16.55
N PHE A 67 11.86 0.26 -17.74
CA PHE A 67 10.45 0.20 -18.10
C PHE A 67 9.89 -1.22 -17.92
N GLY A 68 8.73 -1.33 -17.29
CA GLY A 68 8.06 -2.60 -17.00
C GLY A 68 8.59 -3.36 -15.78
N GLN A 69 9.70 -2.93 -15.15
CA GLN A 69 10.15 -3.53 -13.89
C GLN A 69 9.12 -3.26 -12.79
N SER A 70 8.94 -4.22 -11.87
CA SER A 70 7.97 -4.12 -10.79
C SER A 70 8.57 -4.36 -9.41
N TYR A 71 7.92 -3.77 -8.40
CA TYR A 71 8.07 -4.07 -6.99
C TYR A 71 6.73 -4.56 -6.44
N GLN A 72 6.74 -5.54 -5.56
CA GLN A 72 5.52 -6.11 -5.00
C GLN A 72 5.68 -6.43 -3.52
N PHE A 73 4.56 -6.34 -2.80
CA PHE A 73 4.46 -6.77 -1.41
C PHE A 73 3.06 -7.30 -1.12
N SER A 74 2.96 -8.11 -0.08
CA SER A 74 1.70 -8.67 0.39
C SER A 74 1.49 -8.36 1.85
N PHE A 75 0.23 -8.17 2.22
CA PHE A 75 -0.18 -7.96 3.60
C PHE A 75 -1.56 -8.58 3.83
N ASN A 76 -1.88 -8.74 5.10
CA ASN A 76 -3.22 -9.10 5.52
C ASN A 76 -3.89 -7.82 6.01
N PRO A 77 -5.01 -7.40 5.42
CA PRO A 77 -5.75 -6.26 5.93
C PRO A 77 -6.05 -6.45 7.42
N SER A 78 -6.09 -5.34 8.15
CA SER A 78 -6.49 -5.29 9.56
C SER A 78 -7.79 -6.09 9.78
N PHE A 79 -7.95 -6.65 10.99
CA PHE A 79 -9.13 -7.43 11.38
C PHE A 79 -10.42 -6.78 10.86
N PRO A 80 -11.43 -7.52 10.36
CA PRO A 80 -12.63 -6.94 9.73
C PRO A 80 -13.41 -5.93 10.60
N VAL A 81 -13.22 -5.98 11.92
CA VAL A 81 -13.79 -5.04 12.90
C VAL A 81 -13.03 -3.69 12.93
N ILE A 82 -11.78 -3.65 12.47
CA ILE A 82 -10.87 -2.50 12.41
C ILE A 82 -10.51 -2.23 10.94
N LYS A 83 -11.33 -1.41 10.27
CA LYS A 83 -11.23 -1.07 8.84
C LYS A 83 -10.29 0.11 8.59
N THR A 84 -8.97 -0.09 8.66
CA THR A 84 -8.04 1.06 8.66
C THR A 84 -6.74 0.87 7.89
N THR A 85 -6.59 -0.19 7.08
CA THR A 85 -5.30 -0.41 6.40
C THR A 85 -5.12 0.57 5.24
N LEU A 86 -4.08 1.39 5.32
CA LEU A 86 -3.67 2.35 4.28
C LEU A 86 -2.17 2.18 4.00
N PHE A 87 -1.83 2.01 2.72
CA PHE A 87 -0.45 2.11 2.25
C PHE A 87 -0.32 3.30 1.29
N PHE A 88 0.66 4.14 1.54
CA PHE A 88 1.02 5.26 0.69
C PHE A 88 2.48 5.14 0.28
N CYS A 89 2.77 5.62 -0.93
CA CYS A 89 4.12 5.63 -1.46
C CYS A 89 4.49 7.02 -1.97
N SER A 90 5.76 7.37 -1.78
CA SER A 90 6.39 8.48 -2.48
C SER A 90 7.13 7.95 -3.69
N PHE A 91 7.07 8.69 -4.80
CA PHE A 91 7.69 8.37 -6.07
C PHE A 91 8.60 9.52 -6.52
N ALA A 92 9.74 9.17 -7.10
CA ALA A 92 10.67 10.13 -7.70
C ALA A 92 11.37 9.51 -8.90
N TRP A 93 11.90 10.36 -9.77
CA TRP A 93 12.71 9.97 -10.93
C TRP A 93 13.70 11.09 -11.23
N PRO A 94 14.80 10.83 -11.97
CA PRO A 94 15.90 11.79 -12.13
C PRO A 94 15.52 13.18 -12.67
N GLU A 95 14.45 13.26 -13.46
CA GLU A 95 14.00 14.53 -14.07
C GLU A 95 13.11 15.37 -13.14
N SER A 96 12.67 14.82 -12.00
CA SER A 96 11.89 15.56 -11.00
C SER A 96 12.70 15.71 -9.72
N SER A 97 12.83 16.96 -9.24
CA SER A 97 13.39 17.24 -7.92
C SER A 97 12.38 17.06 -6.78
N LEU A 98 11.14 16.68 -7.11
CA LEU A 98 10.03 16.56 -6.17
C LEU A 98 9.63 15.09 -5.97
N HIS A 99 9.09 14.81 -4.79
CA HIS A 99 8.41 13.57 -4.45
C HIS A 99 6.93 13.71 -4.79
N HIS A 100 6.41 12.66 -5.42
CA HIS A 100 5.03 12.55 -5.82
C HIS A 100 4.37 11.48 -4.99
N TYR A 101 3.25 11.78 -4.36
CA TYR A 101 2.62 10.88 -3.38
C TYR A 101 1.33 10.28 -3.91
N LEU A 102 1.09 9.02 -3.59
CA LEU A 102 -0.14 8.31 -3.91
C LEU A 102 -0.47 7.28 -2.83
N ASP A 103 -1.74 7.16 -2.49
CA ASP A 103 -2.25 6.07 -1.65
C ASP A 103 -2.43 4.84 -2.55
N ILE A 104 -1.51 3.89 -2.47
CA ILE A 104 -1.49 2.73 -3.37
C ILE A 104 -2.46 1.64 -2.92
N TYR A 105 -2.89 1.69 -1.66
CA TYR A 105 -3.95 0.84 -1.14
C TYR A 105 -4.68 1.56 -0.02
N ASP A 106 -6.00 1.62 -0.11
CA ASP A 106 -6.88 2.15 0.93
C ASP A 106 -8.01 1.13 1.15
N TYR A 107 -8.14 0.62 2.37
CA TYR A 107 -9.12 -0.40 2.74
C TYR A 107 -10.56 -0.01 2.36
N ASP A 108 -10.95 1.26 2.51
CA ASP A 108 -12.32 1.71 2.25
C ASP A 108 -12.59 1.90 0.75
N ARG A 109 -11.54 2.14 -0.04
CA ARG A 109 -11.61 2.38 -1.48
C ARG A 109 -11.41 1.11 -2.31
N ASP A 110 -10.49 0.25 -1.89
CA ASP A 110 -9.92 -0.79 -2.73
C ASP A 110 -10.40 -2.19 -2.34
N SER A 111 -11.19 -2.79 -3.22
CA SER A 111 -11.68 -4.17 -3.08
C SER A 111 -10.86 -5.20 -3.87
N CYS A 112 -9.58 -4.92 -4.13
CA CYS A 112 -8.68 -5.79 -4.90
C CYS A 112 -7.92 -6.78 -4.02
N THR A 113 -7.75 -8.01 -4.52
CA THR A 113 -6.80 -9.00 -3.97
C THR A 113 -5.41 -8.84 -4.57
N GLU A 114 -5.32 -8.43 -5.84
CA GLU A 114 -4.08 -8.00 -6.49
C GLU A 114 -4.27 -6.58 -7.04
N CYS A 115 -3.70 -5.58 -6.37
CA CYS A 115 -3.81 -4.17 -6.76
C CYS A 115 -2.60 -3.80 -7.63
N ILE A 116 -2.80 -3.75 -8.95
CA ILE A 116 -1.74 -3.51 -9.93
C ILE A 116 -1.72 -2.04 -10.33
N TRP A 117 -0.64 -1.35 -9.95
CA TRP A 117 -0.37 0.03 -10.27
C TRP A 117 0.67 0.16 -11.37
N LYS A 118 0.35 0.93 -12.40
CA LYS A 118 1.31 1.45 -13.39
C LYS A 118 1.61 2.90 -13.07
N ILE A 119 2.87 3.23 -12.79
CA ILE A 119 3.28 4.57 -12.38
C ILE A 119 4.02 5.26 -13.52
N ASN A 120 3.53 6.42 -13.93
CA ASN A 120 4.18 7.29 -14.91
C ASN A 120 4.38 8.69 -14.33
N LYS A 121 4.92 9.64 -15.12
CA LYS A 121 5.23 11.01 -14.64
C LYS A 121 4.01 11.80 -14.18
N ASN A 122 2.81 11.46 -14.65
CA ASN A 122 1.59 12.22 -14.38
C ASN A 122 0.75 11.65 -13.23
N GLY A 123 1.01 10.41 -12.82
CA GLY A 123 0.25 9.73 -11.76
C GLY A 123 0.36 8.21 -11.83
N GLY A 124 -0.60 7.56 -11.20
CA GLY A 124 -0.76 6.10 -11.23
C GLY A 124 -1.99 5.69 -12.05
N SER A 125 -1.96 4.48 -12.59
CA SER A 125 -3.16 3.83 -13.10
C SER A 125 -3.35 2.46 -12.45
N MET A 126 -4.56 2.22 -11.95
CA MET A 126 -4.98 0.93 -11.39
C MET A 126 -6.19 0.43 -12.17
N PHE A 127 -6.10 -0.76 -12.75
CA PHE A 127 -7.15 -1.35 -13.61
C PHE A 127 -7.68 -0.43 -14.74
N GLY A 128 -6.80 0.40 -15.31
CA GLY A 128 -7.17 1.35 -16.37
C GLY A 128 -7.84 2.64 -15.87
N VAL A 129 -8.10 2.76 -14.57
CA VAL A 129 -8.52 4.02 -13.93
C VAL A 129 -7.27 4.83 -13.61
N PHE A 130 -7.26 6.10 -13.99
CA PHE A 130 -6.15 7.01 -13.72
C PHE A 130 -6.36 7.75 -12.39
N HIS A 131 -5.29 7.82 -11.59
CA HIS A 131 -5.23 8.53 -10.33
C HIS A 131 -4.11 9.57 -10.41
N PRO A 132 -4.44 10.87 -10.40
CA PRO A 132 -3.41 11.91 -10.34
C PRO A 132 -2.67 11.85 -9.00
N TRP A 133 -1.51 12.49 -8.95
CA TRP A 133 -0.76 12.64 -7.70
C TRP A 133 -1.62 13.28 -6.61
N LYS A 134 -1.65 12.66 -5.43
CA LYS A 134 -2.36 13.19 -4.27
C LYS A 134 -1.69 14.47 -3.76
N SER A 135 -0.37 14.48 -3.77
CA SER A 135 0.44 15.66 -3.45
C SER A 135 1.81 15.57 -4.11
N ILE A 136 2.47 16.73 -4.22
CA ILE A 136 3.83 16.87 -4.74
C ILE A 136 4.61 17.76 -3.76
N GLY A 137 5.81 17.35 -3.35
CA GLY A 137 6.61 18.04 -2.33
C GLY A 137 8.12 17.83 -2.49
N LEU A 138 8.92 18.58 -1.75
CA LEU A 138 10.39 18.41 -1.75
C LEU A 138 10.82 17.21 -0.90
N MET A 139 12.01 16.67 -1.19
CA MET A 139 12.74 15.80 -0.24
C MET A 139 13.04 16.60 1.03
N ASP A 140 12.16 16.54 2.02
CA ASP A 140 12.53 17.00 3.34
C ASP A 140 13.41 15.93 3.99
N ARG A 141 14.68 16.26 4.20
CA ARG A 141 15.71 15.40 4.86
C ARG A 141 15.32 14.90 6.26
N ASN A 142 14.15 15.31 6.78
CA ASN A 142 13.61 14.99 8.09
C ASN A 142 12.15 14.51 8.07
N SER A 143 11.52 14.27 6.91
CA SER A 143 10.08 13.98 6.88
C SER A 143 9.79 12.50 7.11
N THR A 144 9.65 12.14 8.38
CA THR A 144 9.11 10.84 8.84
C THR A 144 7.58 10.80 8.92
N SER A 145 6.86 11.86 8.56
CA SER A 145 5.39 11.87 8.65
C SER A 145 4.78 12.88 7.69
N MET A 146 4.00 12.37 6.74
CA MET A 146 2.77 13.07 6.39
C MET A 146 1.68 12.40 7.24
N VAL A 147 1.15 13.19 8.18
CA VAL A 147 -0.04 12.91 8.99
C VAL A 147 -1.26 12.82 8.08
#